data_AF-G8ZZQ2-F1
#
_entry.id   AF-G8ZZQ2-F1
#
_cell.length_a   1.000
_cell.length_b   1.000
_cell.length_c   1.000
_cell.angle_alpha   90.00
_cell.angle_beta   90.00
_cell.angle_gamma   90.00
#
_symmetry.space_group_name_H-M   'P 1'
#
loop_
_entity.id
_entity.type
_entity.pdbx_description
1 polymer ?
#
loop_
_entity_poly.entity_id
_entity_poly.type
_entity_poly.pdbx_seq_one_letter_code
_entity_poly.pdbx_strand_id
1 'polypeptide(L)'
;MPKNEFSLDSPTPVDWIICFALIKRRNSTLWRQVHRGSSGIHSKVRSKSINALIPDSLSQLRVNKPLIMQLNIVYQCVRNFKKLANSKEVIRSLSDDITANDITRWVLPNYKNIVAILSMGESIDNRKSLKQLASCFQLLISSYCCFKVADPSKYVVDNLLARIIRNDILTNKTKNSKIINQLYLKEGQSINKRELLKLHCKLIVLILNLQLGIAILPNGEHSESNAVHFFHMMSSICFYLESLIHVYIAQISSKEDTAFQKHLACNQHYLKRTQSLPQLHVNDLLLMLGKETERVQDRLDCLKMIIREFLKIFNDVQWSRLDSYVEQHEVHACAMKKRRLNIQSTLLVTGELELISAFRLINWPTWAISS
;
A
#
# COMPACT_ATOMS: atom_id res chain seq x y z
N MET A 1 13.34 48.39 31.38
CA MET A 1 12.51 47.17 31.48
C MET A 1 11.98 46.84 30.08
N PRO A 2 12.35 45.70 29.49
CA PRO A 2 11.83 45.33 28.18
C PRO A 2 10.39 44.82 28.30
N LYS A 3 9.52 45.31 27.43
CA LYS A 3 8.15 44.82 27.26
C LYS A 3 8.23 43.46 26.57
N ASN A 4 7.81 42.40 27.26
CA ASN A 4 7.53 41.11 26.64
C ASN A 4 6.24 41.23 25.80
N GLU A 5 6.38 41.54 24.52
CA GLU A 5 5.34 41.30 23.53
C GLU A 5 5.43 39.81 23.13
N PHE A 6 4.66 38.96 23.81
CA PHE A 6 4.31 37.66 23.26
C PHE A 6 3.38 37.91 22.08
N SER A 7 3.90 37.85 20.85
CA SER A 7 3.07 37.70 19.66
C SER A 7 2.41 36.33 19.73
N LEU A 8 1.17 36.27 20.21
CA LEU A 8 0.31 35.11 20.04
C LEU A 8 -0.04 35.02 18.56
N ASP A 9 0.69 34.19 17.84
CA ASP A 9 0.31 33.78 16.49
C ASP A 9 -1.15 33.32 16.53
N SER A 10 -1.95 33.85 15.61
CA SER A 10 -3.37 33.49 15.51
C SER A 10 -3.47 31.96 15.36
N PRO A 11 -4.30 31.29 16.18
CA PRO A 11 -4.38 29.84 16.18
C PRO A 11 -4.68 29.32 14.77
N THR A 12 -3.83 28.41 14.30
CA THR A 12 -3.95 27.83 12.97
C THR A 12 -5.19 26.94 12.90
N PRO A 13 -5.72 26.63 11.70
CA PRO A 13 -6.83 25.69 11.56
C PRO A 13 -6.57 24.32 12.21
N VAL A 14 -5.30 23.91 12.32
CA VAL A 14 -4.87 22.66 12.97
C VAL A 14 -5.05 22.75 14.49
N ASP A 15 -4.71 23.89 15.10
CA ASP A 15 -4.87 24.13 16.53
C ASP A 15 -6.35 24.08 16.93
N TRP A 16 -7.23 24.62 16.08
CA TRP A 16 -8.68 24.53 16.29
C TRP A 16 -9.19 23.09 16.19
N ILE A 17 -8.71 22.30 15.23
CA ILE A 17 -9.11 20.89 15.08
C ILE A 17 -8.68 20.06 16.30
N ILE A 18 -7.44 20.26 16.78
CA ILE A 18 -6.92 19.57 17.97
C ILE A 18 -7.72 20.00 19.21
N CYS A 19 -7.98 21.30 19.39
CA CYS A 19 -8.80 21.83 20.48
C CYS A 19 -10.23 21.28 20.44
N PHE A 20 -10.90 21.24 19.28
CA PHE A 20 -12.25 20.69 19.17
C PHE A 20 -12.28 19.17 19.39
N ALA A 21 -11.25 18.44 18.94
CA ALA A 21 -11.13 17.01 19.21
C ALA A 21 -10.91 16.72 20.71
N LEU A 22 -10.08 17.52 21.39
CA LEU A 22 -9.84 17.42 22.83
C LEU A 22 -11.07 17.80 23.66
N ILE A 23 -11.77 18.89 23.30
CA ILE A 23 -13.00 19.34 23.98
C ILE A 23 -14.10 18.28 23.84
N LYS A 24 -14.29 17.73 22.63
CA LYS A 24 -15.25 16.65 22.39
C LYS A 24 -14.96 15.41 23.23
N ARG A 25 -13.67 15.10 23.46
CA ARG A 25 -13.23 13.90 24.19
C ARG A 25 -13.24 14.07 25.71
N ARG A 26 -13.01 15.28 26.23
CA ARG A 26 -12.79 15.54 27.67
C ARG A 26 -13.91 16.31 28.38
N ASN A 27 -14.73 17.10 27.67
CA ASN A 27 -15.79 17.89 28.32
C ASN A 27 -17.05 17.99 27.41
N SER A 28 -17.97 17.04 27.61
CA SER A 28 -19.20 16.91 26.81
C SER A 28 -20.19 18.07 26.97
N THR A 29 -20.08 18.83 28.06
CA THR A 29 -20.91 20.00 28.37
C THR A 29 -20.44 21.21 27.58
N LEU A 30 -19.13 21.45 27.54
CA LEU A 30 -18.50 22.51 26.76
C LEU A 30 -18.67 22.28 25.25
N TRP A 31 -18.55 21.02 24.81
CA TRP A 31 -18.83 20.62 23.42
C TRP A 31 -20.27 20.96 23.00
N ARG A 32 -21.26 20.76 23.88
CA ARG A 32 -22.66 21.15 23.62
C ARG A 32 -22.84 22.66 23.50
N GLN A 33 -22.06 23.46 24.23
CA GLN A 33 -22.12 24.92 24.14
C GLN A 33 -21.48 25.45 22.84
N VAL A 34 -20.34 24.90 22.41
CA VAL A 34 -19.72 25.18 21.10
C VAL A 34 -20.68 24.85 19.96
N HIS A 35 -21.41 23.74 20.07
CA HIS A 35 -22.42 23.34 19.09
C HIS A 35 -23.67 24.24 19.07
N ARG A 36 -24.00 24.87 20.19
CA ARG A 36 -25.14 25.81 20.32
C ARG A 36 -24.80 27.20 19.81
N GLY A 37 -23.54 27.65 19.94
CA GLY A 37 -23.07 28.94 19.41
C GLY A 37 -22.81 28.95 17.89
N SER A 38 -22.77 27.79 17.24
CA SER A 38 -22.53 27.63 15.80
C SER A 38 -23.81 27.46 14.96
N SER A 39 -24.96 27.77 15.53
CA SER A 39 -26.29 27.69 14.89
C SER A 39 -26.46 28.59 13.64
N GLY A 40 -25.51 29.49 13.35
CA GLY A 40 -25.42 30.24 12.09
C GLY A 40 -24.69 29.53 10.94
N ILE A 41 -23.97 28.42 11.17
CA ILE A 41 -23.22 27.68 10.15
C ILE A 41 -23.84 26.28 9.97
N HIS A 42 -25.16 26.23 9.81
CA HIS A 42 -25.84 25.02 9.34
C HIS A 42 -25.65 24.86 7.84
N SER A 43 -24.43 24.56 7.39
CA SER A 43 -24.32 23.67 6.23
C SER A 43 -24.79 22.29 6.71
N LYS A 44 -25.75 21.69 6.01
CA LYS A 44 -26.33 20.37 6.29
C LYS A 44 -25.26 19.27 6.20
N VAL A 45 -24.34 19.18 7.15
CA VAL A 45 -23.47 18.02 7.30
C VAL A 45 -24.31 16.91 7.94
N ARG A 46 -25.06 16.17 7.12
CA ARG A 46 -25.58 14.85 7.50
C ARG A 46 -24.37 13.96 7.78
N SER A 47 -23.88 13.98 9.02
CA SER A 47 -22.76 13.18 9.51
C SER A 47 -23.18 11.72 9.56
N LYS A 48 -23.22 11.06 8.40
CA LYS A 48 -23.30 9.59 8.42
C LYS A 48 -22.06 9.12 9.19
N SER A 49 -22.28 8.27 10.18
CA SER A 49 -21.20 7.61 10.92
C SER A 49 -20.60 6.52 10.05
N ILE A 50 -19.32 6.19 10.25
CA ILE A 50 -18.72 5.00 9.65
C ILE A 50 -19.48 3.72 9.98
N ASN A 51 -20.22 3.69 11.10
CA ASN A 51 -21.10 2.55 11.44
C ASN A 51 -22.14 2.27 10.37
N ALA A 52 -22.61 3.29 9.64
CA ALA A 52 -23.56 3.14 8.55
C ALA A 52 -22.94 2.49 7.29
N LEU A 53 -21.60 2.39 7.23
CA LEU A 53 -20.90 1.70 6.15
C LEU A 53 -20.60 0.23 6.46
N ILE A 54 -20.71 -0.17 7.73
CA ILE A 54 -20.40 -1.52 8.17
C ILE A 54 -21.65 -2.38 7.99
N PRO A 55 -21.66 -3.34 7.05
CA PRO A 55 -22.78 -4.28 6.92
C PRO A 55 -22.89 -5.15 8.16
N ASP A 56 -24.08 -5.70 8.43
CA ASP A 56 -24.33 -6.47 9.66
C ASP A 56 -23.54 -7.78 9.73
N SER A 57 -23.19 -8.35 8.58
CA SER A 57 -22.23 -9.44 8.43
C SER A 57 -20.82 -9.10 8.95
N LEU A 58 -20.48 -7.83 9.08
CA LEU A 58 -19.24 -7.34 9.68
C LEU A 58 -19.49 -6.62 11.02
N SER A 59 -20.61 -6.91 11.70
CA SER A 59 -21.00 -6.30 12.98
C SER A 59 -19.92 -6.41 14.06
N GLN A 60 -19.07 -7.44 14.04
CA GLN A 60 -17.92 -7.56 14.94
C GLN A 60 -16.92 -6.39 14.83
N LEU A 61 -16.85 -5.69 13.68
CA LEU A 61 -16.06 -4.46 13.56
C LEU A 61 -16.56 -3.40 14.53
N ARG A 62 -17.87 -3.38 14.83
CA ARG A 62 -18.51 -2.45 15.77
C ARG A 62 -18.10 -2.72 17.23
N VAL A 63 -17.57 -3.91 17.54
CA VAL A 63 -17.17 -4.30 18.90
C VAL A 63 -15.90 -3.57 19.35
N ASN A 64 -14.97 -3.29 18.44
CA ASN A 64 -13.78 -2.51 18.74
C ASN A 64 -14.07 -1.00 18.66
N LYS A 65 -14.66 -0.45 19.73
CA LYS A 65 -15.04 0.97 19.84
C LYS A 65 -13.86 1.92 19.54
N PRO A 66 -12.63 1.70 20.07
CA PRO A 66 -11.48 2.54 19.72
C PRO A 66 -11.18 2.59 18.23
N LEU A 67 -11.13 1.43 17.56
CA LEU A 67 -10.90 1.35 16.12
C LEU A 67 -11.99 2.09 15.33
N ILE A 68 -13.26 1.89 15.69
CA ILE A 68 -14.38 2.56 15.03
C ILE A 68 -14.32 4.08 15.21
N MET A 69 -13.96 4.55 16.39
CA MET A 69 -13.79 5.98 16.64
C MET A 69 -12.72 6.57 15.73
N GLN A 70 -11.58 5.88 15.60
CA GLN A 70 -10.48 6.31 14.75
C GLN A 70 -10.87 6.29 13.26
N LEU A 71 -11.49 5.21 12.80
CA LEU A 71 -11.96 5.12 11.42
C LEU A 71 -13.05 6.16 11.12
N ASN A 72 -13.86 6.55 12.10
CA ASN A 72 -14.85 7.61 11.92
C ASN A 72 -14.16 8.96 11.68
N ILE A 73 -13.06 9.26 12.37
CA ILE A 73 -12.25 10.46 12.11
C ILE A 73 -11.74 10.42 10.67
N VAL A 74 -11.12 9.31 10.26
CA VAL A 74 -10.63 9.11 8.88
C VAL A 74 -11.76 9.30 7.86
N TYR A 75 -12.93 8.72 8.12
CA TYR A 75 -14.09 8.83 7.23
C TYR A 75 -14.59 10.27 7.09
N GLN A 76 -14.66 11.04 8.18
CA GLN A 76 -15.06 12.44 8.10
C GLN A 76 -14.00 13.27 7.34
N CYS A 77 -12.70 13.00 7.54
CA CYS A 77 -11.62 13.63 6.77
C CYS A 77 -11.77 13.38 5.26
N VAL A 78 -11.94 12.13 4.86
CA VAL A 78 -12.08 11.75 3.44
C VAL A 78 -13.37 12.30 2.82
N ARG A 79 -14.48 12.30 3.56
CA ARG A 79 -15.80 12.65 3.00
C ARG A 79 -16.07 14.15 2.99
N ASN A 80 -15.87 14.82 4.12
CA ASN A 80 -16.31 16.20 4.30
C ASN A 80 -15.20 17.20 4.03
N PHE A 81 -13.94 16.77 4.14
CA PHE A 81 -12.79 17.65 4.07
C PHE A 81 -11.78 17.16 3.05
N LYS A 82 -12.21 16.93 1.80
CA LYS A 82 -11.33 16.44 0.71
C LYS A 82 -10.04 17.26 0.55
N LYS A 83 -10.07 18.57 0.83
CA LYS A 83 -8.87 19.43 0.85
C LYS A 83 -7.94 19.12 2.04
N LEU A 84 -8.48 18.84 3.23
CA LEU A 84 -7.70 18.43 4.40
C LEU A 84 -7.14 17.01 4.27
N ALA A 85 -7.82 16.12 3.53
CA ALA A 85 -7.30 14.80 3.20
C ALA A 85 -6.01 14.85 2.35
N ASN A 86 -5.63 16.02 1.83
CA ASN A 86 -4.37 16.26 1.14
C ASN A 86 -3.31 16.96 2.02
N SER A 87 -3.66 17.40 3.24
CA SER A 87 -2.69 17.98 4.20
C SER A 87 -1.90 16.87 4.86
N LYS A 88 -0.58 16.97 4.81
CA LYS A 88 0.36 15.97 5.37
C LYS A 88 0.23 15.87 6.88
N GLU A 89 0.00 17.01 7.53
CA GLU A 89 -0.18 17.14 8.98
C GLU A 89 -1.43 16.40 9.43
N VAL A 90 -2.54 16.58 8.70
CA VAL A 90 -3.79 15.87 8.97
C VAL A 90 -3.62 14.37 8.73
N ILE A 91 -2.97 13.95 7.64
CA ILE A 91 -2.73 12.52 7.39
C ILE A 91 -1.85 11.93 8.49
N ARG A 92 -0.79 12.64 8.92
CA ARG A 92 0.08 12.22 10.03
C ARG A 92 -0.69 11.98 11.32
N SER A 93 -1.60 12.89 11.69
CA SER A 93 -2.35 12.77 12.94
C SER A 93 -3.33 11.60 12.97
N LEU A 94 -3.66 11.00 11.81
CA LEU A 94 -4.54 9.83 11.76
C LEU A 94 -3.94 8.59 12.44
N SER A 95 -2.62 8.53 12.63
CA SER A 95 -1.96 7.37 13.26
C SER A 95 -1.40 7.64 14.66
N ASP A 96 -1.64 8.82 15.25
CA ASP A 96 -1.01 9.22 16.51
C ASP A 96 -1.35 8.31 17.70
N ASP A 97 -2.63 7.93 17.81
CA ASP A 97 -3.14 7.08 18.89
C ASP A 97 -3.11 5.57 18.52
N ILE A 98 -2.41 5.18 17.43
CA ILE A 98 -2.38 3.79 16.95
C ILE A 98 -1.04 3.13 17.27
N THR A 99 -1.10 2.02 18.00
CA THR A 99 0.08 1.20 18.28
C THR A 99 0.33 0.15 17.19
N ALA A 100 1.55 -0.39 17.13
CA ALA A 100 1.88 -1.54 16.29
C ALA A 100 0.99 -2.77 16.57
N ASN A 101 0.59 -2.92 17.84
CA ASN A 101 -0.30 -3.98 18.27
C ASN A 101 -1.72 -3.79 17.71
N ASP A 102 -2.24 -2.56 17.69
CA ASP A 102 -3.54 -2.25 17.10
C ASP A 102 -3.56 -2.54 15.60
N ILE A 103 -2.48 -2.16 14.90
CA ILE A 103 -2.31 -2.44 13.48
C ILE A 103 -2.35 -3.94 13.21
N THR A 104 -1.57 -4.71 13.97
CA THR A 104 -1.40 -6.15 13.76
C THR A 104 -2.63 -6.96 14.16
N ARG A 105 -3.29 -6.61 15.28
CA ARG A 105 -4.44 -7.35 15.81
C ARG A 105 -5.77 -6.92 15.21
N TRP A 106 -5.91 -5.65 14.83
CA TRP A 106 -7.22 -5.09 14.49
C TRP A 106 -7.26 -4.44 13.12
N VAL A 107 -6.33 -3.54 12.78
CA VAL A 107 -6.45 -2.77 11.53
C VAL A 107 -6.22 -3.64 10.30
N LEU A 108 -5.06 -4.31 10.21
CA LEU A 108 -4.71 -5.15 9.05
C LEU A 108 -5.64 -6.35 8.85
N PRO A 109 -6.00 -7.13 9.89
CA PRO A 109 -6.91 -8.26 9.71
C PRO A 109 -8.28 -7.83 9.17
N ASN A 110 -8.83 -6.72 9.67
CA ASN A 110 -10.13 -6.22 9.22
C ASN A 110 -10.06 -5.62 7.82
N TYR A 111 -8.99 -4.89 7.50
CA TYR A 111 -8.71 -4.46 6.12
C TYR A 111 -8.66 -5.65 5.15
N LYS A 112 -7.91 -6.70 5.49
CA LYS A 112 -7.83 -7.94 4.68
C LYS A 112 -9.19 -8.58 4.50
N ASN A 113 -10.01 -8.67 5.54
CA ASN A 113 -11.37 -9.20 5.43
C ASN A 113 -12.23 -8.39 4.45
N ILE A 114 -12.20 -7.05 4.55
CA ILE A 114 -12.98 -6.18 3.67
C ILE A 114 -12.53 -6.32 2.22
N VAL A 115 -11.22 -6.36 1.96
CA VAL A 115 -10.68 -6.51 0.61
C VAL A 115 -11.00 -7.90 0.06
N ALA A 116 -10.86 -8.96 0.86
CA ALA A 116 -11.24 -10.31 0.47
C ALA A 116 -12.72 -10.39 0.06
N ILE A 117 -13.61 -9.77 0.84
CA ILE A 117 -15.04 -9.67 0.49
C ILE A 117 -15.21 -8.93 -0.84
N LEU A 118 -14.59 -7.75 -1.02
CA LEU A 118 -14.66 -6.99 -2.28
C LEU A 118 -14.19 -7.77 -3.52
N SER A 119 -13.34 -8.79 -3.32
CA SER A 119 -12.80 -9.66 -4.36
C SER A 119 -13.68 -10.87 -4.69
N MET A 120 -14.84 -11.04 -4.08
CA MET A 120 -15.75 -12.18 -4.33
C MET A 120 -16.72 -12.01 -5.51
N GLY A 121 -16.62 -10.92 -6.29
CA GLY A 121 -17.46 -10.70 -7.48
C GLY A 121 -18.63 -9.73 -7.27
N GLU A 122 -19.51 -9.61 -8.27
CA GLU A 122 -20.35 -8.41 -8.49
C GLU A 122 -21.64 -8.29 -7.66
N SER A 123 -22.17 -9.36 -7.06
CA SER A 123 -23.43 -9.32 -6.30
C SER A 123 -23.26 -9.11 -4.79
N ILE A 124 -22.36 -8.20 -4.38
CA ILE A 124 -22.22 -7.85 -2.96
C ILE A 124 -23.09 -6.64 -2.64
N ASP A 125 -24.16 -6.88 -1.91
CA ASP A 125 -24.93 -5.82 -1.26
C ASP A 125 -23.99 -4.93 -0.45
N ASN A 126 -24.07 -3.61 -0.68
CA ASN A 126 -23.20 -2.60 -0.06
C ASN A 126 -21.74 -2.51 -0.58
N ARG A 127 -21.42 -3.01 -1.79
CA ARG A 127 -20.07 -2.87 -2.39
C ARG A 127 -19.49 -1.45 -2.31
N LYS A 128 -20.31 -0.42 -2.55
CA LYS A 128 -19.87 1.00 -2.46
C LYS A 128 -19.44 1.38 -1.03
N SER A 129 -20.20 0.96 -0.02
CA SER A 129 -19.87 1.21 1.39
C SER A 129 -18.61 0.46 1.80
N LEU A 130 -18.45 -0.79 1.36
CA LEU A 130 -17.24 -1.58 1.59
C LEU A 130 -16.01 -0.96 0.94
N LYS A 131 -16.13 -0.43 -0.29
CA LYS A 131 -15.04 0.33 -0.94
C LYS A 131 -14.64 1.56 -0.13
N GLN A 132 -15.62 2.33 0.37
CA GLN A 132 -15.34 3.50 1.23
C GLN A 132 -14.67 3.09 2.54
N LEU A 133 -15.14 2.02 3.16
CA LEU A 133 -14.54 1.48 4.37
C LEU A 133 -13.10 1.02 4.12
N ALA A 134 -12.86 0.28 3.04
CA ALA A 134 -11.52 -0.12 2.61
C ALA A 134 -10.59 1.09 2.43
N SER A 135 -11.06 2.16 1.77
CA SER A 135 -10.26 3.39 1.62
C SER A 135 -9.93 4.06 2.96
N CYS A 136 -10.82 4.01 3.95
CA CYS A 136 -10.52 4.52 5.30
C CYS A 136 -9.42 3.69 5.97
N PHE A 137 -9.50 2.36 5.89
CA PHE A 137 -8.43 1.50 6.38
C PHE A 137 -7.11 1.75 5.64
N GLN A 138 -7.14 1.90 4.31
CA GLN A 138 -5.95 2.15 3.52
C GLN A 138 -5.26 3.45 3.93
N LEU A 139 -6.01 4.54 4.06
CA LEU A 139 -5.45 5.82 4.51
C LEU A 139 -4.86 5.73 5.92
N LEU A 140 -5.50 4.98 6.82
CA LEU A 140 -5.00 4.76 8.17
C LEU A 140 -3.69 3.97 8.20
N ILE A 141 -3.63 2.87 7.42
CA ILE A 141 -2.43 2.04 7.29
C ILE A 141 -1.30 2.84 6.63
N SER A 142 -1.61 3.64 5.61
CA SER A 142 -0.62 4.50 4.95
C SER A 142 -0.06 5.56 5.89
N SER A 143 -0.92 6.22 6.68
CA SER A 143 -0.48 7.14 7.73
C SER A 143 0.47 6.44 8.72
N TYR A 144 0.06 5.30 9.27
CA TYR A 144 0.89 4.55 10.21
C TYR A 144 2.24 4.14 9.60
N CYS A 145 2.22 3.62 8.37
CA CYS A 145 3.42 3.17 7.66
C CYS A 145 4.42 4.31 7.42
N CYS A 146 3.95 5.48 7.01
CA CYS A 146 4.83 6.60 6.64
C CYS A 146 5.34 7.39 7.86
N PHE A 147 4.62 7.40 8.98
CA PHE A 147 4.92 8.30 10.10
C PHE A 147 5.30 7.60 11.43
N LYS A 148 5.00 6.31 11.60
CA LYS A 148 5.24 5.60 12.87
C LYS A 148 6.17 4.39 12.74
N VAL A 149 6.31 3.83 11.55
CA VAL A 149 7.16 2.66 11.32
C VAL A 149 8.62 3.10 11.19
N ALA A 150 9.51 2.51 11.98
CA ALA A 150 10.94 2.82 11.96
C ALA A 150 11.63 2.38 10.65
N ASP A 151 11.24 1.23 10.09
CA ASP A 151 11.70 0.74 8.79
C ASP A 151 10.50 0.50 7.85
N PRO A 152 10.04 1.53 7.14
CA PRO A 152 8.92 1.43 6.21
C PRO A 152 9.17 0.43 5.07
N SER A 153 10.42 0.30 4.61
CA SER A 153 10.79 -0.60 3.50
C SER A 153 10.57 -2.05 3.86
N LYS A 154 11.08 -2.47 5.01
CA LYS A 154 10.85 -3.81 5.53
C LYS A 154 9.38 -4.06 5.81
N TYR A 155 8.67 -3.09 6.38
CA TYR A 155 7.24 -3.25 6.65
C TYR A 155 6.42 -3.43 5.36
N VAL A 156 6.65 -2.61 4.34
CA VAL A 156 5.96 -2.72 3.04
C VAL A 156 6.24 -4.06 2.38
N VAL A 157 7.51 -4.48 2.28
CA VAL A 157 7.86 -5.73 1.60
C VAL A 157 7.47 -6.95 2.43
N ASP A 158 7.90 -7.07 3.67
CA ASP A 158 7.72 -8.30 4.43
C ASP A 158 6.28 -8.46 4.96
N ASN A 159 5.71 -7.38 5.51
CA ASN A 159 4.41 -7.44 6.20
C ASN A 159 3.22 -7.21 5.28
N LEU A 160 3.36 -6.37 4.25
CA LEU A 160 2.25 -6.10 3.32
C LEU A 160 2.34 -6.98 2.08
N LEU A 161 3.45 -6.96 1.33
CA LEU A 161 3.55 -7.66 0.04
C LEU A 161 3.82 -9.16 0.17
N ALA A 162 4.92 -9.55 0.81
CA ALA A 162 5.32 -10.94 0.92
C ALA A 162 4.30 -11.76 1.72
N ARG A 163 3.68 -11.16 2.75
CA ARG A 163 2.67 -11.84 3.55
C ARG A 163 1.38 -12.08 2.78
N ILE A 164 0.88 -11.13 1.98
CA ILE A 164 -0.33 -11.37 1.18
C ILE A 164 -0.07 -12.40 0.09
N ILE A 165 1.09 -12.33 -0.57
CA ILE A 165 1.45 -13.28 -1.62
C ILE A 165 1.56 -14.68 -1.05
N ARG A 166 2.34 -14.85 0.03
CA ARG A 166 2.56 -16.18 0.63
C ARG A 166 1.29 -16.77 1.23
N ASN A 167 0.49 -15.98 1.95
CA ASN A 167 -0.60 -16.55 2.76
C ASN A 167 -1.97 -16.52 2.09
N ASP A 168 -2.17 -15.62 1.12
CA ASP A 168 -3.50 -15.32 0.59
C ASP A 168 -3.56 -15.56 -0.94
N ILE A 169 -2.43 -15.54 -1.66
CA ILE A 169 -2.39 -15.72 -3.12
C ILE A 169 -1.81 -17.10 -3.53
N LEU A 170 -0.61 -17.43 -3.06
CA LEU A 170 0.12 -18.63 -3.46
C LEU A 170 -0.39 -19.91 -2.78
N THR A 171 -1.03 -19.80 -1.62
CA THR A 171 -1.62 -20.97 -0.94
C THR A 171 -3.06 -21.19 -1.40
N ASN A 172 -3.42 -22.45 -1.69
CA ASN A 172 -4.81 -22.82 -2.01
C ASN A 172 -5.70 -22.92 -0.79
N LYS A 173 -5.09 -23.19 0.35
CA LYS A 173 -5.72 -22.97 1.65
C LYS A 173 -5.66 -21.49 1.92
N THR A 174 -6.52 -20.71 1.29
CA THR A 174 -6.76 -19.33 1.75
C THR A 174 -7.12 -19.47 3.22
N LYS A 175 -6.21 -19.08 4.12
CA LYS A 175 -6.48 -19.00 5.56
C LYS A 175 -7.35 -17.77 5.79
N ASN A 176 -8.52 -17.82 5.16
CA ASN A 176 -9.58 -16.88 5.33
C ASN A 176 -9.97 -16.89 6.80
N SER A 177 -10.26 -15.71 7.33
CA SER A 177 -10.81 -15.64 8.66
C SER A 177 -12.09 -16.48 8.72
N LYS A 178 -12.40 -17.05 9.89
CA LYS A 178 -13.64 -17.82 10.11
C LYS A 178 -14.87 -17.08 9.56
N ILE A 179 -14.85 -15.75 9.64
CA ILE A 179 -15.87 -14.81 9.16
C ILE A 179 -16.10 -14.91 7.65
N ILE A 180 -15.02 -14.89 6.86
CA ILE A 180 -15.10 -14.99 5.40
C ILE A 180 -15.66 -16.37 5.03
N ASN A 181 -15.16 -17.42 5.66
CA ASN A 181 -15.62 -18.79 5.41
C ASN A 181 -17.09 -19.01 5.83
N GLN A 182 -17.53 -18.41 6.94
CA GLN A 182 -18.87 -18.64 7.49
C GLN A 182 -19.95 -17.76 6.87
N LEU A 183 -19.62 -16.52 6.50
CA LEU A 183 -20.64 -15.53 6.09
C LEU A 183 -20.66 -15.26 4.59
N TYR A 184 -19.56 -15.55 3.89
CA TYR A 184 -19.35 -15.07 2.52
C TYR A 184 -18.90 -16.13 1.53
N LEU A 185 -18.34 -17.25 1.97
CA LEU A 185 -18.03 -18.38 1.10
C LEU A 185 -19.14 -19.42 1.25
N LYS A 186 -20.22 -19.25 0.49
CA LYS A 186 -21.15 -20.35 0.22
C LYS A 186 -20.47 -21.39 -0.68
N GLU A 187 -20.98 -22.62 -0.72
CA GLU A 187 -20.48 -23.65 -1.64
C GLU A 187 -20.36 -23.09 -3.07
N GLY A 188 -19.16 -23.23 -3.65
CA GLY A 188 -18.85 -22.76 -5.02
C GLY A 188 -18.39 -21.31 -5.18
N GLN A 189 -18.44 -20.46 -4.13
CA GLN A 189 -17.87 -19.11 -4.21
C GLN A 189 -16.36 -19.12 -3.91
N SER A 190 -15.58 -18.37 -4.70
CA SER A 190 -14.14 -18.25 -4.54
C SER A 190 -13.69 -16.79 -4.55
N ILE A 191 -12.59 -16.51 -3.85
CA ILE A 191 -11.98 -15.19 -3.85
C ILE A 191 -11.22 -15.01 -5.16
N ASN A 192 -11.52 -13.95 -5.90
CA ASN A 192 -10.73 -13.57 -7.06
C ASN A 192 -9.34 -13.07 -6.62
N LYS A 193 -8.34 -13.95 -6.69
CA LYS A 193 -6.95 -13.67 -6.29
C LYS A 193 -6.39 -12.41 -6.98
N ARG A 194 -6.75 -12.17 -8.24
CA ARG A 194 -6.33 -10.97 -9.00
C ARG A 194 -6.90 -9.70 -8.43
N GLU A 195 -8.21 -9.64 -8.18
CA GLU A 195 -8.85 -8.44 -7.62
C GLU A 195 -8.36 -8.19 -6.18
N LEU A 196 -8.14 -9.25 -5.39
CA LEU A 196 -7.53 -9.17 -4.06
C LEU A 196 -6.14 -8.52 -4.11
N LEU A 197 -5.27 -9.04 -4.98
CA LEU A 197 -3.93 -8.50 -5.15
C LEU A 197 -3.96 -7.05 -5.65
N LYS A 198 -4.78 -6.73 -6.65
CA LYS A 198 -4.94 -5.38 -7.18
C LYS A 198 -5.37 -4.37 -6.12
N LEU A 199 -6.37 -4.71 -5.30
CA LEU A 199 -6.83 -3.84 -4.20
C LEU A 199 -5.72 -3.63 -3.16
N HIS A 200 -4.91 -4.65 -2.91
CA HIS A 200 -3.76 -4.53 -2.00
C HIS A 200 -2.60 -3.73 -2.60
N CYS A 201 -2.28 -3.91 -3.88
CA CYS A 201 -1.29 -3.09 -4.59
C CYS A 201 -1.66 -1.60 -4.57
N LYS A 202 -2.96 -1.25 -4.62
CA LYS A 202 -3.41 0.13 -4.43
C LYS A 202 -3.04 0.74 -3.07
N LEU A 203 -3.04 -0.06 -2.00
CA LEU A 203 -2.53 0.40 -0.70
C LEU A 203 -1.04 0.71 -0.79
N ILE A 204 -0.26 -0.13 -1.46
CA ILE A 204 1.19 0.10 -1.64
C ILE A 204 1.45 1.38 -2.43
N VAL A 205 0.71 1.60 -3.52
CA VAL A 205 0.77 2.84 -4.29
C VAL A 205 0.42 4.06 -3.43
N LEU A 206 -0.61 3.95 -2.57
CA LEU A 206 -0.98 5.02 -1.64
C LEU A 206 0.15 5.33 -0.64
N ILE A 207 0.81 4.30 -0.09
CA ILE A 207 1.98 4.46 0.80
C ILE A 207 3.11 5.17 0.06
N LEU A 208 3.47 4.71 -1.14
CA LEU A 208 4.55 5.28 -1.94
C LEU A 208 4.29 6.75 -2.29
N ASN A 209 3.10 7.06 -2.79
CA ASN A 209 2.74 8.43 -3.15
C ASN A 209 2.60 9.36 -1.93
N LEU A 210 2.19 8.83 -0.77
CA LEU A 210 2.20 9.56 0.48
C LEU A 210 3.64 9.86 0.92
N GLN A 211 4.54 8.88 0.87
CA GLN A 211 5.96 9.08 1.19
C GLN A 211 6.60 10.13 0.28
N LEU A 212 6.34 10.06 -1.03
CA LEU A 212 6.78 11.09 -1.98
C LEU A 212 6.25 12.47 -1.61
N GLY A 213 4.97 12.54 -1.22
CA GLY A 213 4.39 13.77 -0.72
C GLY A 213 5.15 14.30 0.49
N ILE A 214 5.43 13.46 1.48
CA ILE A 214 6.15 13.83 2.71
C ILE A 214 7.59 14.29 2.43
N ALA A 215 8.24 13.70 1.41
CA ALA A 215 9.59 14.08 1.01
C ALA A 215 9.68 15.53 0.50
N ILE A 216 8.59 16.11 -0.03
CA ILE A 216 8.56 17.50 -0.47
C ILE A 216 8.25 18.43 0.71
N LEU A 217 9.07 19.45 0.96
CA LEU A 217 8.90 20.47 1.99
C LEU A 217 7.96 21.59 1.51
N PRO A 218 7.44 22.45 2.42
CA PRO A 218 6.54 23.55 2.04
C PRO A 218 7.16 24.58 1.08
N ASN A 219 8.48 24.75 1.13
CA ASN A 219 9.25 25.60 0.22
C ASN A 219 9.50 24.95 -1.16
N GLY A 220 9.04 23.71 -1.37
CA GLY A 220 9.25 22.95 -2.60
C GLY A 220 10.56 22.16 -2.67
N GLU A 221 11.44 22.29 -1.67
CA GLU A 221 12.65 21.48 -1.56
C GLU A 221 12.35 20.07 -1.08
N HIS A 222 13.33 19.16 -1.16
CA HIS A 222 13.17 17.80 -0.68
C HIS A 222 13.87 17.58 0.65
N SER A 223 13.16 16.97 1.60
CA SER A 223 13.76 16.38 2.79
C SER A 223 14.56 15.15 2.38
N GLU A 224 15.89 15.24 2.44
CA GLU A 224 16.81 14.18 2.02
C GLU A 224 16.47 12.84 2.69
N SER A 225 16.31 12.81 4.01
CA SER A 225 15.97 11.58 4.75
C SER A 225 14.67 10.93 4.24
N ASN A 226 13.63 11.71 3.98
CA ASN A 226 12.36 11.17 3.51
C ASN A 226 12.41 10.71 2.05
N ALA A 227 13.18 11.40 1.21
CA ALA A 227 13.44 11.00 -0.17
C ALA A 227 14.26 9.69 -0.22
N VAL A 228 15.31 9.57 0.59
CA VAL A 228 16.10 8.35 0.75
C VAL A 228 15.23 7.18 1.21
N HIS A 229 14.35 7.39 2.19
CA HIS A 229 13.38 6.37 2.61
C HIS A 229 12.48 5.89 1.45
N PHE A 230 12.01 6.81 0.60
CA PHE A 230 11.26 6.42 -0.59
C PHE A 230 12.10 5.54 -1.53
N PHE A 231 13.36 5.92 -1.83
CA PHE A 231 14.23 5.13 -2.69
C PHE A 231 14.57 3.76 -2.10
N HIS A 232 14.72 3.67 -0.79
CA HIS A 232 14.90 2.39 -0.09
C HIS A 232 13.67 1.49 -0.25
N MET A 233 12.46 2.03 -0.05
CA MET A 233 11.21 1.28 -0.26
C MET A 233 11.09 0.78 -1.70
N MET A 234 11.33 1.65 -2.68
CA MET A 234 11.29 1.28 -4.09
C MET A 234 12.34 0.22 -4.44
N SER A 235 13.55 0.33 -3.88
CA SER A 235 14.60 -0.67 -4.07
C SER A 235 14.20 -2.04 -3.52
N SER A 236 13.57 -2.08 -2.35
CA SER A 236 13.07 -3.32 -1.75
C SER A 236 11.93 -3.94 -2.58
N ILE A 237 11.00 -3.12 -3.10
CA ILE A 237 9.92 -3.60 -3.99
C ILE A 237 10.50 -4.14 -5.31
N CYS A 238 11.46 -3.43 -5.92
CA CYS A 238 12.19 -3.90 -7.11
C CYS A 238 12.87 -5.24 -6.87
N PHE A 239 13.54 -5.40 -5.73
CA PHE A 239 14.23 -6.64 -5.37
C PHE A 239 13.26 -7.81 -5.16
N TYR A 240 12.11 -7.56 -4.53
CA TYR A 240 11.09 -8.58 -4.36
C TYR A 240 10.46 -8.99 -5.71
N LEU A 241 10.21 -8.03 -6.61
CA LEU A 241 9.76 -8.31 -7.97
C LEU A 241 10.81 -9.12 -8.77
N GLU A 242 12.07 -8.74 -8.69
CA GLU A 242 13.18 -9.48 -9.32
C GLU A 242 13.20 -10.95 -8.84
N SER A 243 12.99 -11.17 -7.54
CA SER A 243 12.90 -12.51 -6.94
C SER A 243 11.70 -13.30 -7.47
N LEU A 244 10.53 -12.68 -7.62
CA LEU A 244 9.35 -13.31 -8.23
C LEU A 244 9.60 -13.75 -9.68
N ILE A 245 10.25 -12.91 -10.48
CA ILE A 245 10.56 -13.22 -11.88
C ILE A 245 11.61 -14.34 -11.94
N HIS A 246 12.61 -14.33 -11.06
CA HIS A 246 13.60 -15.39 -10.98
C HIS A 246 12.95 -16.75 -10.66
N VAL A 247 12.03 -16.78 -9.69
CA VAL A 247 11.24 -17.97 -9.35
C VAL A 247 10.39 -18.42 -10.55
N TYR A 248 9.79 -17.49 -11.28
CA TYR A 248 9.05 -17.78 -12.50
C TYR A 248 9.92 -18.46 -13.56
N ILE A 249 11.14 -17.96 -13.81
CA ILE A 249 12.11 -18.58 -14.73
C ILE A 249 12.46 -20.00 -14.28
N ALA A 250 12.74 -20.19 -12.99
CA ALA A 250 13.09 -21.51 -12.44
C ALA A 250 11.97 -22.55 -12.65
N GLN A 251 10.70 -22.13 -12.64
CA GLN A 251 9.56 -23.01 -12.92
C GLN A 251 9.36 -23.28 -14.43
N ILE A 252 9.78 -22.38 -15.32
CA ILE A 252 9.78 -22.65 -16.77
C ILE A 252 10.88 -23.63 -17.14
N SER A 253 12.10 -23.39 -16.65
CA SER A 253 13.27 -24.22 -16.98
C SER A 253 13.18 -25.65 -16.42
N SER A 254 12.32 -25.91 -15.45
CA SER A 254 12.03 -27.27 -15.01
C SER A 254 10.99 -27.98 -15.89
N LYS A 255 10.22 -27.24 -16.69
CA LYS A 255 9.18 -27.74 -17.59
C LYS A 255 9.72 -27.95 -19.01
N GLU A 256 10.62 -27.08 -19.45
CA GLU A 256 11.16 -27.06 -20.80
C GLU A 256 12.68 -27.23 -20.72
N ASP A 257 13.25 -28.14 -21.52
CA ASP A 257 14.70 -28.21 -21.80
C ASP A 257 15.11 -26.97 -22.62
N THR A 258 14.87 -25.80 -22.06
CA THR A 258 15.15 -24.51 -22.67
C THR A 258 16.63 -24.25 -22.54
N ALA A 259 17.37 -24.55 -23.59
CA ALA A 259 18.75 -24.13 -23.73
C ALA A 259 18.79 -22.59 -23.72
N PHE A 260 19.13 -22.00 -22.57
CA PHE A 260 19.44 -20.57 -22.47
C PHE A 260 20.47 -20.22 -23.54
N GLN A 261 20.11 -19.37 -24.49
CA GLN A 261 21.04 -18.85 -25.49
C GLN A 261 22.04 -17.92 -24.78
N LYS A 262 23.13 -18.49 -24.26
CA LYS A 262 24.14 -17.79 -23.42
C LYS A 262 24.76 -16.56 -24.10
N HIS A 263 24.62 -16.42 -25.42
CA HIS A 263 25.16 -15.33 -26.21
C HIS A 263 24.32 -14.05 -26.19
N LEU A 264 23.06 -14.09 -25.76
CA LEU A 264 22.25 -12.88 -25.66
C LEU A 264 22.68 -12.03 -24.44
N ALA A 265 22.84 -10.72 -24.65
CA ALA A 265 23.28 -9.78 -23.60
C ALA A 265 22.37 -9.80 -22.37
N CYS A 266 21.05 -9.94 -22.55
CA CYS A 266 20.10 -10.09 -21.45
C CYS A 266 20.35 -11.35 -20.61
N ASN A 267 20.68 -12.48 -21.26
CA ASN A 267 20.99 -13.74 -20.58
C ASN A 267 22.31 -13.63 -19.82
N GLN A 268 23.34 -13.00 -20.39
CA GLN A 268 24.60 -12.76 -19.69
C GLN A 268 24.44 -11.87 -18.46
N HIS A 269 23.66 -10.78 -18.59
CA HIS A 269 23.37 -9.89 -17.47
C HIS A 269 22.59 -10.60 -16.37
N TYR A 270 21.56 -11.36 -16.75
CA TYR A 270 20.79 -12.18 -15.81
C TYR A 270 21.66 -13.21 -15.09
N LEU A 271 22.51 -13.97 -15.80
CA LEU A 271 23.39 -14.98 -15.20
C LEU A 271 24.40 -14.37 -14.20
N LYS A 272 24.96 -13.19 -14.50
CA LYS A 272 25.78 -12.45 -13.52
C LYS A 272 24.95 -12.01 -12.33
N ARG A 273 23.70 -11.61 -12.57
CA ARG A 273 22.81 -11.10 -11.53
C ARG A 273 22.31 -12.20 -10.60
N THR A 274 22.00 -13.39 -11.09
CA THR A 274 21.55 -14.52 -10.24
C THR A 274 22.59 -14.91 -9.20
N GLN A 275 23.88 -14.85 -9.54
CA GLN A 275 25.00 -15.10 -8.61
C GLN A 275 25.06 -14.09 -7.44
N SER A 276 24.56 -12.88 -7.66
CA SER A 276 24.57 -11.80 -6.65
C SER A 276 23.19 -11.52 -6.05
N LEU A 277 22.16 -12.27 -6.45
CA LEU A 277 20.79 -12.09 -5.97
C LEU A 277 20.68 -12.69 -4.55
N PRO A 278 20.30 -11.91 -3.53
CA PRO A 278 20.03 -12.48 -2.21
C PRO A 278 18.91 -13.52 -2.30
N GLN A 279 19.15 -14.71 -1.74
CA GLN A 279 18.26 -15.86 -1.91
C GLN A 279 17.11 -15.92 -0.91
N LEU A 280 17.02 -14.97 0.02
CA LEU A 280 16.03 -14.97 1.10
C LEU A 280 14.58 -15.11 0.58
N HIS A 281 14.16 -14.20 -0.30
CA HIS A 281 12.79 -14.25 -0.85
C HIS A 281 12.61 -15.34 -1.90
N VAL A 282 13.66 -15.68 -2.66
CA VAL A 282 13.63 -16.74 -3.67
C VAL A 282 13.34 -18.08 -3.01
N ASN A 283 14.11 -18.46 -1.98
CA ASN A 283 13.93 -19.71 -1.26
C ASN A 283 12.55 -19.79 -0.59
N ASP A 284 12.13 -18.70 0.06
CA ASP A 284 10.80 -18.61 0.66
C ASP A 284 9.67 -18.85 -0.36
N LEU A 285 9.76 -18.23 -1.55
CA LEU A 285 8.77 -18.38 -2.61
C LEU A 285 8.77 -19.79 -3.21
N LEU A 286 9.95 -20.37 -3.47
CA LEU A 286 10.08 -21.75 -3.97
C LEU A 286 9.50 -22.76 -2.98
N LEU A 287 9.80 -22.60 -1.68
CA LEU A 287 9.26 -23.46 -0.63
C LEU A 287 7.73 -23.40 -0.56
N MET A 288 7.13 -22.23 -0.79
CA MET A 288 5.67 -22.10 -0.80
C MET A 288 5.05 -22.76 -2.04
N LEU A 289 5.65 -22.59 -3.21
CA LEU A 289 5.19 -23.23 -4.45
C LEU A 289 5.38 -24.74 -4.47
N GLY A 290 6.39 -25.26 -3.76
CA GLY A 290 6.68 -26.69 -3.65
C GLY A 290 5.75 -27.45 -2.71
N LYS A 291 5.00 -26.75 -1.84
CA LYS A 291 4.03 -27.35 -0.90
C LYS A 291 2.67 -27.66 -1.52
N GLU A 292 2.37 -27.06 -2.65
CA GLU A 292 1.07 -27.18 -3.31
C GLU A 292 1.13 -28.29 -4.38
N THR A 293 0.10 -29.13 -4.45
CA THR A 293 -0.04 -30.21 -5.45
C THR A 293 -0.59 -29.71 -6.79
N GLU A 294 -0.57 -28.40 -7.01
CA GLU A 294 -1.07 -27.77 -8.24
C GLU A 294 -0.23 -28.12 -9.47
N ARG A 295 -0.85 -28.06 -10.65
CA ARG A 295 -0.12 -28.20 -11.91
C ARG A 295 0.88 -27.05 -12.04
N VAL A 296 2.04 -27.33 -12.64
CA VAL A 296 3.07 -26.33 -12.91
C VAL A 296 2.50 -25.11 -13.65
N GLN A 297 1.58 -25.33 -14.61
CA GLN A 297 0.96 -24.25 -15.36
C GLN A 297 0.14 -23.30 -14.49
N ASP A 298 -0.65 -23.82 -13.54
CA ASP A 298 -1.46 -22.99 -12.64
C ASP A 298 -0.56 -22.09 -11.78
N ARG A 299 0.58 -22.63 -11.32
CA ARG A 299 1.61 -21.87 -10.59
C ARG A 299 2.24 -20.78 -11.45
N LEU A 300 2.57 -21.10 -12.70
CA LEU A 300 3.10 -20.14 -13.67
C LEU A 300 2.10 -19.01 -13.93
N ASP A 301 0.83 -19.31 -14.15
CA ASP A 301 -0.22 -18.32 -14.40
C ASP A 301 -0.47 -17.43 -13.18
N CYS A 302 -0.42 -18.01 -11.97
CA CYS A 302 -0.49 -17.27 -10.71
C CYS A 302 0.71 -16.31 -10.55
N LEU A 303 1.93 -16.78 -10.83
CA LEU A 303 3.14 -15.94 -10.80
C LEU A 303 3.08 -14.81 -11.85
N LYS A 304 2.64 -15.10 -13.09
CA LYS A 304 2.40 -14.08 -14.12
C LYS A 304 1.43 -13.01 -13.63
N MET A 305 0.33 -13.42 -13.03
CA MET A 305 -0.65 -12.50 -12.45
C MET A 305 -0.01 -11.62 -11.36
N ILE A 306 0.78 -12.21 -10.45
CA ILE A 306 1.46 -11.45 -9.39
C ILE A 306 2.42 -10.42 -9.99
N ILE A 307 3.28 -10.85 -10.92
CA ILE A 307 4.25 -9.99 -11.59
C ILE A 307 3.52 -8.82 -12.28
N ARG A 308 2.43 -9.07 -13.01
CA ARG A 308 1.65 -8.01 -13.67
C ARG A 308 1.09 -6.98 -12.71
N GLU A 309 0.50 -7.39 -11.59
CA GLU A 309 -0.05 -6.44 -10.62
C GLU A 309 1.07 -5.66 -9.90
N PHE A 310 2.26 -6.24 -9.73
CA PHE A 310 3.45 -5.53 -9.24
C PHE A 310 3.95 -4.48 -10.22
N LEU A 311 4.00 -4.80 -11.53
CA LEU A 311 4.39 -3.84 -12.56
C LEU A 311 3.49 -2.59 -12.55
N LYS A 312 2.20 -2.74 -12.25
CA LYS A 312 1.27 -1.61 -12.10
C LYS A 312 1.59 -0.70 -10.93
N ILE A 313 2.23 -1.19 -9.86
CA ILE A 313 2.66 -0.34 -8.74
C ILE A 313 3.56 0.77 -9.28
N PHE A 314 4.55 0.42 -10.11
CA PHE A 314 5.48 1.40 -10.70
C PHE A 314 4.78 2.38 -11.63
N ASN A 315 3.76 1.93 -12.36
CA ASN A 315 3.03 2.80 -13.27
C ASN A 315 2.21 3.89 -12.56
N ASP A 316 1.73 3.60 -11.35
CA ASP A 316 0.83 4.49 -10.60
C ASP A 316 1.59 5.37 -9.58
N VAL A 317 2.93 5.29 -9.54
CA VAL A 317 3.79 6.17 -8.74
C VAL A 317 3.91 7.54 -9.42
N GLN A 318 3.82 8.60 -8.64
CA GLN A 318 3.92 10.00 -9.11
C GLN A 318 5.38 10.43 -9.25
N TRP A 319 6.11 9.79 -10.17
CA TRP A 319 7.56 9.96 -10.33
C TRP A 319 8.04 11.38 -10.55
N SER A 320 7.24 12.22 -11.24
CA SER A 320 7.58 13.61 -11.55
C SER A 320 7.84 14.46 -10.30
N ARG A 321 7.42 14.00 -9.12
CA ARG A 321 7.71 14.64 -7.83
C ARG A 321 9.17 14.54 -7.40
N LEU A 322 10.00 13.76 -8.09
CA LEU A 322 11.40 13.53 -7.76
C LEU A 322 12.38 14.21 -8.71
N ASP A 323 11.90 14.84 -9.79
CA ASP A 323 12.78 15.32 -10.86
C ASP A 323 13.85 16.29 -10.32
N SER A 324 13.45 17.30 -9.55
CA SER A 324 14.39 18.26 -8.94
C SER A 324 15.31 17.63 -7.88
N TYR A 325 14.86 16.61 -7.17
CA TYR A 325 15.70 15.92 -6.18
C TYR A 325 16.82 15.13 -6.84
N VAL A 326 16.47 14.42 -7.91
CA VAL A 326 17.38 13.55 -8.65
C VAL A 326 18.42 14.33 -9.43
N GLU A 327 18.08 15.52 -9.93
CA GLU A 327 19.05 16.46 -10.52
C GLU A 327 20.19 16.81 -9.55
N GLN A 328 19.88 16.89 -8.25
CA GLN A 328 20.85 17.20 -7.19
C GLN A 328 21.52 15.94 -6.60
N HIS A 329 20.86 14.78 -6.68
CA HIS A 329 21.28 13.53 -6.03
C HIS A 329 21.31 12.36 -7.03
N GLU A 330 22.15 12.48 -8.05
CA GLU A 330 22.24 11.54 -9.18
C GLU A 330 22.48 10.08 -8.75
N VAL A 331 23.12 9.86 -7.60
CA VAL A 331 23.38 8.52 -7.04
C VAL A 331 22.09 7.70 -6.89
N HIS A 332 20.96 8.34 -6.53
CA HIS A 332 19.67 7.67 -6.38
C HIS A 332 19.03 7.33 -7.73
N ALA A 333 19.18 8.21 -8.73
CA ALA A 333 18.81 7.92 -10.12
C ALA A 333 19.58 6.70 -10.64
N CYS A 334 20.91 6.72 -10.51
CA CYS A 334 21.80 5.66 -10.95
C CYS A 334 21.43 4.32 -10.30
N ALA A 335 21.18 4.32 -8.99
CA ALA A 335 20.75 3.12 -8.26
C ALA A 335 19.43 2.58 -8.81
N MET A 336 18.43 3.44 -9.04
CA MET A 336 17.13 3.04 -9.58
C MET A 336 17.20 2.57 -11.03
N LYS A 337 18.01 3.21 -11.88
CA LYS A 337 18.28 2.78 -13.25
C LYS A 337 18.89 1.38 -13.26
N LYS A 338 19.86 1.09 -12.37
CA LYS A 338 20.43 -0.25 -12.21
C LYS A 338 19.36 -1.28 -11.79
N ARG A 339 18.46 -0.95 -10.86
CA ARG A 339 17.35 -1.84 -10.46
C ARG A 339 16.39 -2.11 -11.61
N ARG A 340 16.02 -1.07 -12.37
CA ARG A 340 15.17 -1.18 -13.56
C ARG A 340 15.81 -2.10 -14.60
N LEU A 341 17.09 -1.92 -14.90
CA LEU A 341 17.83 -2.75 -15.85
C LEU A 341 17.89 -4.22 -15.42
N ASN A 342 18.09 -4.50 -14.12
CA ASN A 342 18.06 -5.87 -13.60
C ASN A 342 16.68 -6.52 -13.78
N ILE A 343 15.59 -5.79 -13.51
CA ILE A 343 14.23 -6.31 -13.75
C ILE A 343 14.03 -6.55 -15.25
N GLN A 344 14.43 -5.60 -16.10
CA GLN A 344 14.30 -5.71 -17.55
C GLN A 344 15.04 -6.93 -18.09
N SER A 345 16.31 -7.13 -17.73
CA SER A 345 17.09 -8.28 -18.18
C SER A 345 16.46 -9.59 -17.73
N THR A 346 15.99 -9.64 -16.48
CA THR A 346 15.34 -10.82 -15.90
C THR A 346 14.01 -11.12 -16.60
N LEU A 347 13.20 -10.10 -16.93
CA LEU A 347 11.96 -10.29 -17.70
C LEU A 347 12.23 -10.75 -19.13
N LEU A 348 13.22 -10.20 -19.81
CA LEU A 348 13.55 -10.58 -21.20
C LEU A 348 13.90 -12.06 -21.32
N VAL A 349 14.58 -12.61 -20.31
CA VAL A 349 14.92 -14.03 -20.22
C VAL A 349 13.69 -14.93 -20.21
N THR A 350 12.56 -14.45 -19.68
CA THR A 350 11.33 -15.26 -19.60
C THR A 350 10.70 -15.56 -20.97
N GLY A 351 10.99 -14.75 -22.00
CA GLY A 351 10.30 -14.80 -23.29
C GLY A 351 8.82 -14.37 -23.26
N GLU A 352 8.27 -13.96 -22.11
CA GLU A 352 6.85 -13.64 -21.95
C GLU A 352 6.51 -12.26 -22.51
N LEU A 353 6.05 -12.21 -23.77
CA LEU A 353 5.76 -10.96 -24.49
C LEU A 353 4.78 -10.03 -23.74
N GLU A 354 3.77 -10.59 -23.05
CA GLU A 354 2.80 -9.80 -22.28
C GLU A 354 3.44 -9.15 -21.04
N LEU A 355 4.39 -9.82 -20.37
CA LEU A 355 5.11 -9.23 -19.23
C LEU A 355 6.14 -8.20 -19.69
N ILE A 356 6.85 -8.50 -20.78
CA ILE A 356 7.84 -7.61 -21.38
C ILE A 356 7.17 -6.32 -21.87
N SER A 357 6.04 -6.43 -22.58
CA SER A 357 5.27 -5.26 -23.03
C SER A 357 4.72 -4.46 -21.86
N ALA A 358 4.14 -5.11 -20.85
CA ALA A 358 3.66 -4.44 -19.65
C ALA A 358 4.78 -3.65 -18.94
N PHE A 359 5.99 -4.20 -18.83
CA PHE A 359 7.14 -3.50 -18.23
C PHE A 359 7.60 -2.30 -19.08
N ARG A 360 7.63 -2.45 -20.41
CA ARG A 360 8.03 -1.37 -21.33
C ARG A 360 7.06 -0.19 -21.30
N LEU A 361 5.78 -0.44 -21.05
CA LEU A 361 4.72 0.56 -20.99
C LEU A 361 4.57 1.21 -19.61
N ILE A 362 5.37 0.84 -18.62
CA ILE A 362 5.41 1.56 -17.34
C ILE A 362 5.89 2.99 -17.58
N ASN A 363 5.18 3.95 -16.98
CA ASN A 363 5.56 5.37 -16.93
C ASN A 363 6.79 5.61 -16.05
N TRP A 364 7.95 5.08 -16.45
CA TRP A 364 9.22 5.37 -15.81
C TRP A 364 9.58 6.85 -15.99
N PRO A 365 10.21 7.49 -14.98
CA PRO A 365 10.72 8.84 -15.15
C PRO A 365 11.87 8.88 -16.16
N THR A 366 12.04 10.01 -16.83
CA THR A 366 13.06 10.20 -17.89
C THR A 366 14.46 9.86 -17.40
N TRP A 367 14.83 10.28 -16.18
CA TRP A 367 16.11 10.00 -15.54
C TRP A 367 16.37 8.50 -15.27
N ALA A 368 15.34 7.66 -15.25
CA ALA A 368 15.47 6.20 -15.12
C ALA A 368 15.61 5.49 -16.48
N ILE A 369 15.38 6.20 -17.59
CA ILE A 369 15.40 5.69 -18.95
C ILE A 369 16.65 6.17 -19.70
N SER A 370 17.09 7.40 -19.47
CA SER A 370 18.23 8.03 -20.17
C SER A 370 19.52 7.21 -20.00
N SER A 371 20.20 6.99 -21.12
CA SER A 371 21.42 6.16 -21.28
C SER A 371 22.64 6.72 -20.55
#